data_AF-A0A382YTE6-F1
#
_entry.id   AF-A0A382YTE6-F1
#
_cell.length_a   1.000
_cell.length_b   1.000
_cell.length_c   1.000
_cell.angle_alpha   90.00
_cell.angle_beta   90.00
_cell.angle_gamma   90.00
#
_symmetry.space_group_name_H-M   'P 1'
#
loop_
_entity.id
_entity.type
_entity.pdbx_description
1 polymer ?
#
loop_
_entity_poly.entity_id
_entity_poly.type
_entity_poly.pdbx_seq_one_letter_code
_entity_poly.pdbx_strand_id
1 'polypeptide(L)'
;VSVSIIVGIQFLSPPVFAASSSEQIVGYVEQVKGTPDGYRIERNNQELSVSVFTQVQVGDRIVDDSGEHSIVLRLGNRENILVDQDKSPYLVSGNSKHVSISGNVLSWMKSFV
;
A
#
# COMPACT_ATOMS: atom_id res chain seq x y z
N VAL A 1 59.54 -21.59 -21.26
CA VAL A 1 58.41 -22.15 -20.49
C VAL A 1 57.80 -20.98 -19.72
N SER A 2 56.66 -20.46 -20.15
CA SER A 2 56.01 -19.31 -19.51
C SER A 2 55.08 -19.82 -18.41
N VAL A 3 55.21 -19.29 -17.20
CA VAL A 3 54.37 -19.63 -16.05
C VAL A 3 53.31 -18.53 -15.89
N SER A 4 52.04 -18.91 -16.05
CA SER A 4 50.89 -18.02 -15.86
C SER A 4 50.60 -17.85 -14.35
N ILE A 5 50.61 -16.61 -13.87
CA ILE A 5 50.14 -16.26 -12.52
C ILE A 5 48.63 -16.07 -12.60
N ILE A 6 47.88 -16.95 -11.92
CA ILE A 6 46.42 -16.82 -11.75
C ILE A 6 46.18 -15.79 -10.65
N VAL A 7 45.77 -14.58 -11.03
CA VAL A 7 45.28 -13.56 -10.10
C VAL A 7 43.85 -13.95 -9.72
N GLY A 8 43.67 -14.47 -8.51
CA GLY A 8 42.36 -14.70 -7.92
C GLY A 8 41.68 -13.37 -7.59
N ILE A 9 40.76 -12.94 -8.45
CA ILE A 9 39.80 -11.87 -8.14
C ILE A 9 38.76 -12.43 -7.17
N GLN A 10 38.87 -12.01 -5.91
CA GLN A 10 37.84 -12.24 -4.90
C GLN A 10 36.61 -11.41 -5.29
N PHE A 11 35.53 -12.08 -5.70
CA PHE A 11 34.24 -11.45 -5.91
C PHE A 11 33.70 -10.97 -4.56
N LEU A 12 33.97 -9.70 -4.23
CA LEU A 12 33.24 -8.96 -3.21
C LEU A 12 31.80 -8.80 -3.69
N SER A 13 30.93 -9.75 -3.32
CA SER A 13 29.50 -9.60 -3.51
C SER A 13 29.05 -8.33 -2.77
N PRO A 14 28.46 -7.32 -3.45
CA PRO A 14 27.90 -6.19 -2.75
C PRO A 14 26.77 -6.67 -1.83
N PRO A 15 26.63 -6.11 -0.62
CA PRO A 15 25.46 -6.38 0.20
C PRO A 15 24.23 -5.93 -0.59
N VAL A 16 23.36 -6.89 -0.91
CA VAL A 16 22.04 -6.58 -1.43
C VAL A 16 21.32 -5.85 -0.31
N PHE A 17 21.27 -4.52 -0.40
CA PHE A 17 20.36 -3.72 0.39
C PHE A 17 18.96 -4.19 0.01
N ALA A 18 18.40 -5.10 0.81
CA ALA A 18 16.98 -5.33 0.81
C ALA A 18 16.36 -3.97 1.14
N ALA A 19 15.82 -3.31 0.13
CA ALA A 19 14.98 -2.14 0.32
C ALA A 19 13.84 -2.61 1.21
N SER A 20 13.96 -2.33 2.51
CA SER A 20 12.85 -2.42 3.43
C SER A 20 11.87 -1.36 2.94
N SER A 21 10.95 -1.75 2.05
CA SER A 21 9.74 -0.98 1.79
C SER A 21 9.04 -0.91 3.13
N SER A 22 9.36 0.12 3.90
CA SER A 22 8.67 0.41 5.14
C SER A 22 7.19 0.41 4.80
N GLU A 23 6.41 -0.41 5.49
CA GLU A 23 4.94 -0.46 5.46
C GLU A 23 4.39 0.91 5.85
N GLN A 24 4.50 1.86 4.92
CA GLN A 24 4.18 3.25 5.18
C GLN A 24 2.70 3.40 4.95
N ILE A 25 1.96 3.50 6.05
CA ILE A 25 0.55 3.82 6.00
C ILE A 25 0.40 5.26 5.50
N VAL A 26 -0.31 5.42 4.38
CA VAL A 26 -0.51 6.71 3.71
C VAL A 26 -1.96 7.17 3.73
N GLY A 27 -2.87 6.33 4.21
CA GLY A 27 -4.27 6.69 4.29
C GLY A 27 -5.17 5.57 4.77
N TYR A 28 -6.46 5.75 4.53
CA TYR A 28 -7.50 4.78 4.84
C TYR A 28 -8.66 4.90 3.86
N VAL A 29 -9.50 3.87 3.79
CA VAL A 29 -10.77 3.89 3.06
C VAL A 29 -11.77 4.73 3.85
N GLU A 30 -12.16 5.89 3.33
CA GLU A 30 -13.11 6.79 3.98
C GLU A 30 -14.56 6.39 3.69
N GLN A 31 -14.85 5.95 2.46
CA GLN A 31 -16.20 5.57 2.06
C GLN A 31 -16.15 4.45 1.03
N VAL A 32 -17.14 3.55 1.10
CA VAL A 32 -17.45 2.56 0.06
C VAL A 32 -18.85 2.87 -0.44
N LYS A 33 -19.01 3.06 -1.75
CA LYS A 33 -20.30 3.20 -2.43
C LYS A 33 -20.59 1.91 -3.19
N GLY A 34 -21.48 1.10 -2.65
CA GLY A 34 -21.75 -0.26 -3.11
C GLY A 34 -21.47 -1.28 -2.01
N THR A 35 -21.20 -2.53 -2.41
CA THR A 35 -20.78 -3.58 -1.48
C THR A 35 -19.26 -3.60 -1.32
N PRO A 36 -18.72 -3.71 -0.08
CA PRO A 36 -17.28 -3.80 0.15
C PRO A 36 -16.63 -5.03 -0.50
N ASP A 37 -17.41 -6.10 -0.69
CA ASP A 37 -16.97 -7.34 -1.35
C ASP A 37 -16.62 -7.13 -2.84
N GLY A 38 -17.01 -6.00 -3.43
CA GLY A 38 -16.61 -5.62 -4.78
C GLY A 38 -15.18 -5.10 -4.88
N TYR A 39 -14.44 -5.00 -3.76
CA TYR A 39 -13.07 -4.53 -3.73
C TYR A 39 -12.14 -5.44 -2.94
N ARG A 40 -10.90 -5.53 -3.43
CA ARG A 40 -9.79 -6.12 -2.70
C ARG A 40 -8.58 -5.21 -2.70
N ILE A 41 -7.80 -5.28 -1.63
CA ILE A 41 -6.47 -4.68 -1.55
C ILE A 41 -5.45 -5.81 -1.68
N GLU A 42 -4.67 -5.78 -2.75
CA GLU A 42 -3.50 -6.63 -2.91
C GLU A 42 -2.30 -5.95 -2.23
N ARG A 43 -1.83 -6.52 -1.12
CA ARG A 43 -0.67 -6.07 -0.35
C ARG A 43 0.32 -7.20 -0.23
N ASN A 44 1.55 -7.03 -0.70
CA ASN A 44 2.62 -8.03 -0.58
C ASN A 44 2.19 -9.45 -1.03
N ASN A 45 1.46 -9.55 -2.16
CA ASN A 45 0.85 -10.78 -2.68
C ASN A 45 -0.23 -11.42 -1.79
N GLN A 46 -0.79 -10.68 -0.84
CA GLN A 46 -1.95 -11.08 -0.06
C GLN A 46 -3.15 -10.23 -0.46
N GLU A 47 -4.32 -10.87 -0.56
CA GLU A 47 -5.59 -10.18 -0.76
C GLU A 47 -6.21 -9.86 0.60
N LEU A 48 -6.58 -8.59 0.78
CA LEU A 48 -7.24 -8.08 1.97
C LEU A 48 -8.62 -7.56 1.56
N SER A 49 -9.64 -7.95 2.32
CA SER A 49 -10.98 -7.40 2.15
C SER A 49 -11.01 -5.91 2.45
N VAL A 50 -11.71 -5.15 1.62
CA VAL A 50 -11.94 -3.72 1.84
C VAL A 50 -13.09 -3.52 2.81
N SER A 51 -12.92 -2.60 3.74
CA SER A 51 -13.97 -2.08 4.60
C SER A 51 -13.72 -0.59 4.88
N VAL A 52 -14.72 0.10 5.42
CA VAL A 52 -14.52 1.48 5.85
C VAL A 52 -13.49 1.51 6.98
N PHE A 53 -12.52 2.43 6.87
CA PHE A 53 -11.33 2.56 7.70
C PHE A 53 -10.24 1.49 7.51
N THR A 54 -10.33 0.63 6.49
CA THR A 54 -9.18 -0.20 6.11
C THR A 54 -7.99 0.69 5.80
N GLN A 55 -6.86 0.38 6.43
CA GLN A 55 -5.62 1.14 6.26
C GLN A 55 -5.02 0.85 4.89
N VAL A 56 -4.50 1.90 4.26
CA VAL A 56 -3.89 1.84 2.94
C VAL A 56 -2.41 2.21 3.06
N GLN A 57 -1.55 1.37 2.49
CA GLN A 57 -0.10 1.45 2.54
C GLN A 57 0.49 1.72 1.15
N VAL A 58 1.69 2.30 1.12
CA VAL A 58 2.45 2.42 -0.13
C VAL A 58 2.70 1.04 -0.71
N GLY A 59 2.43 0.89 -2.01
CA GLY A 59 2.58 -0.38 -2.72
C GLY A 59 1.31 -1.24 -2.74
N ASP A 60 0.28 -0.87 -1.98
CA ASP A 60 -1.04 -1.50 -2.10
C ASP A 60 -1.63 -1.29 -3.49
N ARG A 61 -2.24 -2.34 -4.01
CA ARG A 61 -3.05 -2.29 -5.22
C ARG A 61 -4.51 -2.48 -4.86
N ILE A 62 -5.33 -1.52 -5.22
CA ILE A 62 -6.77 -1.56 -4.96
C ILE A 62 -7.45 -1.95 -6.26
N VAL A 63 -8.15 -3.07 -6.23
CA VAL A 63 -8.84 -3.65 -7.39
C VAL A 63 -10.35 -3.56 -7.17
N ASP A 64 -11.06 -3.16 -8.21
CA ASP A 64 -12.51 -3.16 -8.31
C ASP A 64 -12.90 -4.38 -9.14
N ASP A 65 -13.57 -5.33 -8.50
CA ASP A 65 -13.99 -6.59 -9.12
C ASP A 65 -15.43 -6.54 -9.63
N SER A 66 -16.19 -5.51 -9.26
CA SER A 66 -17.62 -5.44 -9.52
C SER A 66 -17.99 -4.48 -10.65
N GLY A 67 -17.16 -3.47 -10.96
CA GLY A 67 -17.37 -2.53 -12.06
C GLY A 67 -18.50 -1.50 -11.88
N GLU A 68 -19.36 -1.66 -10.86
CA GLU A 68 -20.49 -0.76 -10.57
C GLU A 68 -20.30 0.05 -9.28
N HIS A 69 -19.14 -0.08 -8.63
CA HIS A 69 -18.91 0.51 -7.32
C HIS A 69 -17.90 1.65 -7.37
N SER A 70 -17.75 2.36 -6.24
CA SER A 70 -16.58 3.23 -6.05
C SER A 70 -16.15 3.25 -4.59
N ILE A 71 -14.85 3.39 -4.34
CA ILE A 71 -14.32 3.69 -3.01
C ILE A 71 -13.66 5.05 -2.98
N VAL A 72 -13.80 5.73 -1.85
CA VAL A 72 -13.10 6.98 -1.57
C VAL A 72 -11.99 6.67 -0.57
N LEU A 73 -10.76 6.89 -1.01
CA LEU A 73 -9.58 6.80 -0.18
C LEU A 73 -9.24 8.18 0.34
N ARG A 74 -8.87 8.26 1.61
CA ARG A 74 -8.31 9.47 2.19
C ARG A 74 -6.83 9.26 2.39
N LEU A 75 -6.04 9.90 1.52
CA LEU A 75 -4.58 9.85 1.56
C LEU A 75 -4.01 11.17 2.09
N GLY A 76 -2.91 11.09 2.83
CA GLY A 76 -2.12 12.25 3.27
C GLY A 76 -2.91 13.42 3.87
N ASN A 77 -2.57 14.62 3.40
CA ASN A 77 -3.09 15.92 3.87
C ASN A 77 -4.53 16.20 3.39
N ARG A 78 -5.46 15.27 3.61
CA ARG A 78 -6.89 15.38 3.27
C ARG A 78 -7.19 15.28 1.76
N GLU A 79 -6.37 14.55 1.00
CA GLU A 79 -6.69 14.27 -0.39
C GLU A 79 -7.64 13.08 -0.46
N ASN A 80 -8.80 13.31 -1.07
CA ASN A 80 -9.79 12.27 -1.30
C ASN A 80 -9.65 11.75 -2.73
N ILE A 81 -9.28 10.49 -2.86
CA ILE A 81 -9.12 9.81 -4.15
C ILE A 81 -10.29 8.87 -4.33
N LEU A 82 -11.11 9.17 -5.35
CA LEU A 82 -12.12 8.24 -5.83
C LEU A 82 -11.44 7.19 -6.70
N VAL A 83 -11.54 5.93 -6.28
CA VAL A 83 -11.16 4.75 -7.06
C VAL A 83 -12.44 4.05 -7.52
N ASP A 84 -12.61 4.01 -8.83
CA ASP A 84 -13.69 3.37 -9.58
C ASP A 84 -13.06 2.40 -10.60
N GLN A 85 -13.89 1.75 -11.42
CA GLN A 85 -13.43 0.81 -12.45
C GLN A 85 -12.37 1.43 -13.38
N ASP A 86 -12.53 2.70 -13.77
CA ASP A 86 -11.62 3.38 -14.70
C ASP A 86 -10.22 3.60 -14.12
N LYS A 87 -10.11 3.63 -12.79
CA LYS A 87 -8.84 3.78 -12.05
C LYS A 87 -8.34 2.48 -11.46
N SER A 88 -8.99 1.37 -11.75
CA SER A 88 -8.62 0.04 -11.28
C SER A 88 -7.65 -0.65 -12.25
N PRO A 89 -6.56 -1.28 -11.77
CA PRO A 89 -6.08 -1.30 -10.39
C PRO A 89 -5.40 0.02 -9.99
N TYR A 90 -5.79 0.57 -8.84
CA TYR A 90 -5.17 1.77 -8.32
C TYR A 90 -3.93 1.42 -7.47
N LEU A 91 -2.75 1.83 -7.92
CA LEU A 91 -1.50 1.65 -7.17
C LEU A 91 -1.25 2.83 -6.24
N VAL A 92 -1.19 2.54 -4.95
CA VAL A 92 -0.93 3.54 -3.92
C VAL A 92 0.56 3.93 -3.94
N SER A 93 0.83 5.14 -4.40
CA SER A 93 2.21 5.65 -4.55
C SER A 93 2.69 6.39 -3.29
N GLY A 94 3.97 6.20 -2.95
CA GLY A 94 4.62 6.76 -1.75
C GLY A 94 4.90 8.26 -1.76
N ASN A 95 4.41 9.01 -2.76
CA ASN A 95 4.49 10.47 -2.77
C ASN A 95 3.50 11.13 -1.79
N SER A 96 2.54 10.38 -1.27
CA SER A 96 1.56 10.83 -0.29
C SER A 96 2.20 10.92 1.10
N LYS A 97 2.26 12.13 1.68
CA LYS A 97 2.75 12.37 3.05
C LYS A 97 2.02 11.45 4.04
N HIS A 98 2.76 10.82 4.94
CA HIS A 98 2.28 9.87 5.96
C HIS A 98 1.06 10.41 6.74
N VAL A 99 -0.02 9.61 6.85
CA VAL A 99 -1.18 9.91 7.70
C VAL A 99 -1.03 9.12 8.99
N SER A 100 -0.83 9.82 10.10
CA SER A 100 -0.83 9.18 11.41
C SER A 100 -2.26 8.80 11.81
N ILE A 101 -2.59 7.51 11.70
CA ILE A 101 -3.90 6.95 12.07
C ILE A 101 -4.14 6.94 13.60
N SER A 102 -3.09 7.03 14.39
CA SER A 102 -3.13 6.88 15.86
C SER A 102 -4.04 7.88 16.58
N GLY A 103 -4.22 9.10 16.05
CA GLY A 103 -5.13 10.09 16.64
C GLY A 103 -6.61 9.79 16.41
N ASN A 104 -6.96 9.25 15.24
CA ASN A 104 -8.36 9.07 14.83
C ASN A 104 -8.97 7.77 15.38
N VAL A 105 -8.18 6.70 15.48
CA VAL A 105 -8.67 5.39 15.97
C VAL A 105 -8.93 5.41 17.49
N LEU A 106 -8.09 6.10 18.27
CA LEU A 106 -8.32 6.27 19.71
C LEU A 106 -9.56 7.12 20.02
N SER A 107 -9.84 8.13 19.18
CA SER A 107 -11.07 8.92 19.29
C SER A 107 -12.32 8.10 18.97
N TRP A 108 -12.21 7.15 18.03
CA TRP A 108 -13.28 6.22 17.68
C TRP A 108 -13.54 5.19 18.80
N MET A 109 -12.50 4.55 19.36
CA MET A 109 -12.66 3.60 20.47
C MET A 109 -13.27 4.22 21.73
N LYS A 110 -13.00 5.50 22.00
CA LYS A 110 -13.62 6.22 23.13
C LYS A 110 -15.10 6.55 22.91
N SER A 111 -15.62 6.43 21.69
CA SER A 111 -17.04 6.67 21.42
C SER A 111 -17.92 5.45 21.66
N PHE A 112 -17.33 4.30 22.01
CA PHE A 112 -18.02 3.05 22.37
C PHE A 112 -17.87 2.65 23.85
N VAL A 113 -17.23 3.49 24.67
CA VAL A 113 -17.13 3.36 26.13
C VAL A 113 -18.05 4.36 26.81
#